data_AF-A0A9D9N544-F1
#
_entry.id   AF-A0A9D9N544-F1
#
_cell.length_a   1.000
_cell.length_b   1.000
_cell.length_c   1.000
_cell.angle_alpha   90.00
_cell.angle_beta   90.00
_cell.angle_gamma   90.00
#
_symmetry.space_group_name_H-M   'P 1'
#
loop_
_entity.id
_entity.type
_entity.pdbx_description
1 polymer ?
#
loop_
_entity_poly.entity_id
_entity_poly.type
_entity_poly.pdbx_seq_one_letter_code
_entity_poly.pdbx_strand_id
1 'polypeptide(L)'
;MSRDIKGTSLNELNDGLERAIKRAKNQLNESIAKSQEEAIKKAIQESSEKTRRMGEELNTRVSKVSQDLGNRIEKVQRQLGAKIDQQSKEISLQLEEMDRQHSLNLLNLSDTVNNAIEKQNKHIITEVNRLDKNINILSNGLQSIANDITILTKEVDNRFNQQEEAITRLKNSLQSLLEKQNNNTNNKLLAAGAALALLESVRERTNVSKFAPREILDRIALKEKRLRSIGNNPDSCTISDANDLIDEIIVMENEAIRRRCEWEPKHNATLSAAIAVLKLLEQAENIKVPSLYEEGTEEELKADYWTHGAYKQTIDEIKKLKIEIDNMPPDLMRLKEIQDKVASLQQMAEKLIIEASELGTLSEQRVIISNDILNAMIRQGWELKEEPDFLGGIEESDWREGTFAILRKPGTGEEISILILPEEKNGKKGNQIIFHRNDELNESAGAFQSRMEEIKREIEKSGYKLGELREPRHGDGKVEQLRRAADMRQKGAAKKLQQTLSVH
;
A
#
# COMPACT_ATOMS: atom_id res chain seq x y z
N MET A 1 10.37 -166.00 51.36
CA MET A 1 9.22 -165.15 50.97
C MET A 1 9.21 -163.89 51.82
N SER A 2 9.60 -162.74 51.24
CA SER A 2 9.17 -161.36 51.60
C SER A 2 10.01 -160.40 50.73
N ARG A 3 9.46 -159.95 49.60
CA ARG A 3 9.02 -158.56 49.34
C ARG A 3 10.13 -157.51 49.46
N ASP A 4 10.53 -156.97 48.30
CA ASP A 4 10.82 -155.53 48.13
C ASP A 4 10.80 -155.11 46.65
N ILE A 5 9.59 -155.04 46.06
CA ILE A 5 9.34 -154.50 44.70
C ILE A 5 8.37 -153.30 44.75
N LYS A 6 8.17 -152.66 45.92
CA LYS A 6 7.14 -151.59 46.06
C LYS A 6 7.66 -150.14 46.15
N GLY A 7 8.98 -149.91 46.18
CA GLY A 7 9.54 -148.55 46.35
C GLY A 7 9.91 -147.80 45.07
N THR A 8 10.28 -148.49 43.99
CA THR A 8 10.83 -147.86 42.78
C THR A 8 9.77 -147.43 41.76
N SER A 9 8.67 -148.19 41.62
CA SER A 9 7.65 -147.92 40.59
C SER A 9 6.78 -146.68 40.85
N LEU A 10 6.56 -146.28 42.12
CA LEU A 10 5.70 -145.14 42.48
C LEU A 10 6.43 -143.80 42.36
N ASN A 11 7.73 -143.76 42.69
CA ASN A 11 8.56 -142.58 42.49
C ASN A 11 8.84 -142.32 41.00
N GLU A 12 9.04 -143.36 40.19
CA GLU A 12 9.18 -143.20 38.73
C GLU A 12 7.91 -142.65 38.07
N LEU A 13 6.74 -143.02 38.59
CA LEU A 13 5.44 -142.57 38.08
C LEU A 13 5.12 -141.14 38.52
N ASN A 14 5.46 -140.78 39.77
CA ASN A 14 5.35 -139.41 40.27
C ASN A 14 6.32 -138.45 39.55
N ASP A 15 7.57 -138.88 39.33
CA ASP A 15 8.55 -138.13 38.52
C ASP A 15 8.12 -138.06 37.05
N GLY A 16 7.42 -139.08 36.55
CA GLY A 16 6.81 -139.10 35.22
C GLY A 16 5.70 -138.06 35.09
N LEU A 17 4.81 -137.97 36.08
CA LEU A 17 3.72 -137.00 36.16
C LEU A 17 4.24 -135.56 36.36
N GLU A 18 5.20 -135.34 37.25
CA GLU A 18 5.83 -134.02 37.41
C GLU A 18 6.53 -133.57 36.13
N ARG A 19 7.22 -134.48 35.43
CA ARG A 19 7.81 -134.19 34.12
C ARG A 19 6.75 -133.93 33.05
N ALA A 20 5.58 -134.56 33.11
CA ALA A 20 4.48 -134.30 32.19
C ALA A 20 3.78 -132.97 32.48
N ILE A 21 3.52 -132.65 33.74
CA ILE A 21 2.95 -131.37 34.17
C ILE A 21 3.91 -130.22 33.86
N LYS A 22 5.20 -130.38 34.12
CA LYS A 22 6.21 -129.36 33.78
C LYS A 22 6.31 -129.17 32.27
N ARG A 23 6.25 -130.25 31.48
CA ARG A 23 6.19 -130.18 30.01
C ARG A 23 4.91 -129.48 29.53
N ALA A 24 3.74 -129.84 30.07
CA ALA A 24 2.47 -129.23 29.71
C ALA A 24 2.41 -127.74 30.10
N LYS A 25 2.91 -127.38 31.29
CA LYS A 25 3.00 -125.98 31.75
C LYS A 25 3.97 -125.16 30.89
N ASN A 26 5.11 -125.74 30.52
CA ASN A 26 6.04 -125.07 29.61
C ASN A 26 5.45 -124.91 28.20
N GLN A 27 4.77 -125.92 27.67
CA GLN A 27 4.07 -125.83 26.38
C GLN A 27 2.93 -124.80 26.41
N LEU A 28 2.16 -124.75 27.50
CA LEU A 28 1.09 -123.77 27.67
C LEU A 28 1.66 -122.35 27.76
N ASN A 29 2.73 -122.14 28.52
CA ASN A 29 3.41 -120.85 28.62
C ASN A 29 4.01 -120.41 27.29
N GLU A 30 4.63 -121.32 26.53
CA GLU A 30 5.11 -121.04 25.18
C GLU A 30 3.96 -120.69 24.22
N SER A 31 2.83 -121.38 24.32
CA SER A 31 1.64 -121.10 23.51
C SER A 31 1.03 -119.74 23.86
N ILE A 32 0.98 -119.36 25.14
CA ILE A 32 0.52 -118.05 25.60
C ILE A 32 1.47 -116.96 25.12
N ALA A 33 2.79 -117.14 25.29
CA ALA A 33 3.79 -116.17 24.85
C ALA A 33 3.73 -115.95 23.34
N LYS A 34 3.63 -117.03 22.54
CA LYS A 34 3.44 -116.93 21.09
C LYS A 34 2.14 -116.22 20.72
N SER A 35 1.03 -116.56 21.37
CA SER A 35 -0.26 -115.92 21.12
C SER A 35 -0.26 -114.42 21.47
N GLN A 36 0.39 -114.04 22.58
CA GLN A 36 0.56 -112.64 22.98
C GLN A 36 1.47 -111.88 22.00
N GLU A 37 2.59 -112.49 21.59
CA GLU A 37 3.49 -111.90 20.60
C GLU A 37 2.79 -111.69 19.25
N GLU A 38 1.99 -112.65 18.80
CA GLU A 38 1.17 -112.53 17.59
C GLU A 38 0.10 -111.44 17.72
N ALA A 39 -0.60 -111.36 18.87
CA ALA A 39 -1.60 -110.33 19.13
C ALA A 39 -0.99 -108.91 19.16
N ILE A 40 0.19 -108.75 19.80
CA ILE A 40 0.91 -107.48 19.84
C ILE A 40 1.41 -107.09 18.45
N LYS A 41 1.99 -108.03 17.68
CA LYS A 41 2.41 -107.78 16.30
C LYS A 41 1.24 -107.33 15.44
N LYS A 42 0.08 -107.97 15.59
CA LYS A 42 -1.13 -107.60 14.86
C LYS A 42 -1.64 -106.21 15.27
N ALA A 43 -1.67 -105.88 16.56
CA ALA A 43 -2.06 -104.55 17.03
C ALA A 43 -1.11 -103.43 16.56
N ILE A 44 0.21 -103.69 16.52
CA ILE A 44 1.21 -102.77 15.98
C ILE A 44 1.02 -102.59 14.47
N GLN A 45 0.78 -103.67 13.72
CA GLN A 45 0.45 -103.58 12.30
C GLN A 45 -0.82 -102.75 12.06
N GLU A 46 -1.90 -103.03 12.79
CA GLU A 46 -3.16 -102.29 12.66
C GLU A 46 -2.99 -100.80 13.03
N SER A 47 -2.24 -100.49 14.09
CA SER A 47 -1.96 -99.12 14.53
C SER A 47 -1.07 -98.36 13.53
N SER A 48 0.00 -98.98 13.05
CA SER A 48 0.90 -98.39 12.06
C SER A 48 0.18 -98.16 10.73
N GLU A 49 -0.68 -99.08 10.32
CA GLU A 49 -1.48 -98.92 9.10
C GLU A 49 -2.55 -97.84 9.25
N LYS A 50 -3.19 -97.73 10.41
CA LYS A 50 -4.10 -96.62 10.73
C LYS A 50 -3.38 -95.27 10.72
N THR A 51 -2.18 -95.21 11.27
CA THR A 51 -1.34 -94.00 11.29
C THR A 51 -0.91 -93.60 9.88
N ARG A 52 -0.52 -94.56 9.05
CA ARG A 52 -0.20 -94.33 7.63
C ARG A 52 -1.40 -93.76 6.88
N ARG A 53 -2.58 -94.37 7.03
CA ARG A 53 -3.82 -93.88 6.39
C ARG A 53 -4.18 -92.46 6.84
N MET A 54 -4.07 -92.16 8.14
CA MET A 54 -4.30 -90.80 8.64
C MET A 54 -3.27 -89.79 8.09
N GLY A 55 -2.00 -90.18 7.98
CA GLY A 55 -0.97 -89.34 7.38
C GLY A 55 -1.24 -89.03 5.90
N GLU A 56 -1.69 -90.03 5.13
CA GLU A 56 -2.10 -89.87 3.73
C GLU A 56 -3.33 -88.96 3.59
N GLU A 57 -4.33 -89.12 4.47
CA GLU A 57 -5.53 -88.28 4.49
C GLU A 57 -5.21 -86.83 4.88
N LEU A 58 -4.34 -86.61 5.86
CA LEU A 58 -3.89 -85.27 6.24
C LEU A 58 -3.09 -84.61 5.11
N ASN A 59 -2.14 -85.31 4.49
CA ASN A 59 -1.37 -84.76 3.38
C ASN A 59 -2.25 -84.40 2.18
N THR A 60 -3.26 -85.22 1.87
CA THR A 60 -4.23 -84.89 0.81
C THR A 60 -5.08 -83.67 1.17
N ARG A 61 -5.55 -83.54 2.43
CA ARG A 61 -6.26 -82.34 2.90
C ARG A 61 -5.39 -81.09 2.83
N VAL A 62 -4.15 -81.15 3.30
CA VAL A 62 -3.19 -80.04 3.24
C VAL A 62 -2.93 -79.63 1.80
N SER A 63 -2.65 -80.59 0.91
CA SER A 63 -2.43 -80.31 -0.51
C SER A 63 -3.64 -79.62 -1.15
N LYS A 64 -4.86 -80.05 -0.80
CA LYS A 64 -6.10 -79.44 -1.32
C LYS A 64 -6.28 -78.01 -0.82
N VAL A 65 -6.00 -77.75 0.46
CA VAL A 65 -6.07 -76.40 1.04
C VAL A 65 -5.00 -75.48 0.42
N SER A 66 -3.76 -75.95 0.28
CA SER A 66 -2.69 -75.18 -0.36
C SER A 66 -3.02 -74.84 -1.82
N GLN A 67 -3.61 -75.77 -2.56
CA GLN A 67 -4.04 -75.52 -3.94
C GLN A 67 -5.19 -74.50 -4.00
N ASP A 68 -6.19 -74.61 -3.11
CA ASP A 68 -7.30 -73.66 -3.06
C ASP A 68 -6.82 -72.24 -2.69
N LEU A 69 -5.92 -72.12 -1.71
CA LEU A 69 -5.30 -70.85 -1.35
C LEU A 69 -4.47 -70.27 -2.50
N GLY A 70 -3.67 -71.08 -3.18
CA GLY A 70 -2.91 -70.65 -4.36
C GLY A 70 -3.82 -70.07 -5.45
N ASN A 71 -4.90 -70.77 -5.77
CA ASN A 71 -5.89 -70.32 -6.75
C ASN A 71 -6.57 -69.01 -6.33
N ARG A 72 -6.89 -68.84 -5.04
CA ARG A 72 -7.51 -67.61 -4.52
C ARG A 72 -6.54 -66.43 -4.57
N ILE A 73 -5.27 -66.65 -4.22
CA ILE A 73 -4.22 -65.62 -4.28
C ILE A 73 -4.03 -65.16 -5.72
N GLU A 74 -3.89 -66.07 -6.68
CA GLU A 74 -3.76 -65.72 -8.09
C GLU A 74 -4.97 -64.94 -8.60
N LYS A 75 -6.18 -65.35 -8.22
CA LYS A 75 -7.41 -64.63 -8.61
C LYS A 75 -7.41 -63.20 -8.10
N VAL A 76 -7.05 -63.00 -6.82
CA VAL A 76 -6.97 -61.66 -6.22
C VAL A 76 -5.88 -60.81 -6.88
N GLN A 77 -4.71 -61.38 -7.15
CA GLN A 77 -3.62 -60.66 -7.84
C GLN A 77 -4.03 -60.20 -9.24
N ARG A 78 -4.68 -61.06 -10.03
CA ARG A 78 -5.17 -60.69 -11.37
C ARG A 78 -6.24 -59.60 -11.29
N GLN A 79 -7.16 -59.70 -10.34
CA GLN A 79 -8.22 -58.69 -10.15
C GLN A 79 -7.66 -57.32 -9.72
N LEU A 80 -6.70 -57.30 -8.79
CA LEU A 80 -6.04 -56.07 -8.36
C LEU A 80 -5.22 -55.45 -9.50
N GLY A 81 -4.43 -56.25 -10.22
CA GLY A 81 -3.66 -55.78 -11.37
C GLY A 81 -4.55 -55.12 -12.43
N ALA A 82 -5.62 -55.81 -12.85
CA ALA A 82 -6.56 -55.25 -13.82
C ALA A 82 -7.24 -53.95 -13.33
N LYS A 83 -7.55 -53.86 -12.04
CA LYS A 83 -8.15 -52.65 -11.46
C LYS A 83 -7.16 -51.48 -11.40
N ILE A 84 -5.91 -51.74 -11.04
CA ILE A 84 -4.84 -50.73 -11.03
C ILE A 84 -4.57 -50.23 -12.45
N ASP A 85 -4.51 -51.13 -13.44
CA ASP A 85 -4.30 -50.77 -14.85
C ASP A 85 -5.46 -49.91 -15.37
N GLN A 86 -6.70 -50.28 -15.04
CA GLN A 86 -7.88 -49.48 -15.42
C GLN A 86 -7.84 -48.09 -14.79
N GLN A 87 -7.59 -47.99 -13.48
CA GLN A 87 -7.54 -46.70 -12.79
C GLN A 87 -6.40 -45.82 -13.31
N SER A 88 -5.24 -46.40 -13.60
CA SER A 88 -4.11 -45.66 -14.16
C SER A 88 -4.46 -45.09 -15.53
N LYS A 89 -5.15 -45.86 -16.38
CA LYS A 89 -5.59 -45.40 -17.70
C LYS A 89 -6.63 -44.28 -17.61
N GLU A 90 -7.60 -44.39 -16.69
CA GLU A 90 -8.60 -43.34 -16.46
C GLU A 90 -7.96 -42.04 -15.98
N ILE A 91 -7.01 -42.11 -15.04
CA ILE A 91 -6.30 -40.94 -14.52
C ILE A 91 -5.47 -40.27 -15.62
N SER A 92 -4.73 -41.03 -16.44
CA SER A 92 -3.96 -40.47 -17.54
C SER A 92 -4.83 -39.72 -18.54
N LEU A 93 -5.99 -40.28 -18.90
CA LEU A 93 -6.94 -39.62 -19.82
C LEU A 93 -7.53 -38.33 -19.21
N GLN A 94 -7.82 -38.33 -17.90
CA GLN A 94 -8.31 -37.13 -17.22
C GLN A 94 -7.25 -36.03 -17.17
N LEU A 95 -5.98 -36.37 -16.95
CA LEU A 95 -4.88 -35.42 -16.98
C LEU A 95 -4.67 -34.83 -18.37
N GLU A 96 -4.68 -35.66 -19.41
CA GLU A 96 -4.56 -35.20 -20.81
C GLU A 96 -5.69 -34.23 -21.19
N GLU A 97 -6.93 -34.54 -20.79
CA GLU A 97 -8.06 -33.66 -21.06
C GLU A 97 -7.96 -32.35 -20.26
N MET A 98 -7.52 -32.40 -19.01
CA MET A 98 -7.33 -31.21 -18.19
C MET A 98 -6.25 -30.28 -18.76
N ASP A 99 -5.11 -30.84 -19.19
CA ASP A 99 -4.04 -30.09 -19.85
C ASP A 99 -4.51 -29.44 -21.16
N ARG A 100 -5.33 -30.17 -21.94
CA ARG A 100 -5.93 -29.65 -23.17
C ARG A 100 -6.87 -28.47 -22.89
N GLN A 101 -7.71 -28.59 -21.86
CA GLN A 101 -8.64 -27.53 -21.45
C GLN A 101 -7.89 -26.30 -20.90
N HIS A 102 -6.88 -26.50 -20.05
CA HIS A 102 -6.04 -25.42 -19.55
C HIS A 102 -5.32 -24.68 -20.68
N SER A 103 -4.76 -25.41 -21.65
CA SER A 103 -4.08 -24.82 -22.81
C SER A 103 -5.05 -23.97 -23.66
N LEU A 104 -6.26 -24.45 -23.90
CA LEU A 104 -7.31 -23.70 -24.61
C LEU A 104 -7.74 -22.44 -23.85
N ASN A 105 -7.92 -22.55 -22.53
CA ASN A 105 -8.30 -21.41 -21.70
C ASN A 105 -7.21 -20.33 -21.67
N LEU A 106 -5.93 -20.74 -21.61
CA LEU A 106 -4.80 -19.80 -21.68
C LEU A 106 -4.71 -19.10 -23.03
N LEU A 107 -4.96 -19.80 -24.14
CA LEU A 107 -5.02 -19.19 -25.48
C LEU A 107 -6.15 -18.16 -25.57
N ASN A 108 -7.35 -18.52 -25.13
CA ASN A 108 -8.50 -17.62 -25.14
C ASN A 108 -8.29 -16.38 -24.26
N LEU A 109 -7.68 -16.56 -23.08
CA LEU A 109 -7.34 -15.46 -22.19
C LEU A 109 -6.29 -14.54 -22.83
N SER A 110 -5.24 -15.13 -23.42
CA SER A 110 -4.21 -14.38 -24.16
C SER A 110 -4.82 -13.54 -25.28
N ASP A 111 -5.72 -14.11 -26.09
CA ASP A 111 -6.40 -13.38 -27.17
C ASP A 111 -7.29 -12.26 -26.63
N THR A 112 -8.00 -12.52 -25.53
CA THR A 112 -8.85 -11.52 -24.87
C THR A 112 -8.03 -10.34 -24.34
N VAL A 113 -6.93 -10.62 -23.67
CA VAL A 113 -6.00 -9.60 -23.15
C VAL A 113 -5.36 -8.82 -24.29
N ASN A 114 -4.89 -9.49 -25.34
CA ASN A 114 -4.29 -8.83 -26.50
C ASN A 114 -5.28 -7.88 -27.18
N ASN A 115 -6.53 -8.31 -27.36
CA ASN A 115 -7.58 -7.46 -27.94
C ASN A 115 -7.92 -6.25 -27.05
N ALA A 116 -7.95 -6.44 -25.73
CA ALA A 116 -8.18 -5.35 -24.78
C ALA A 116 -7.04 -4.32 -24.81
N ILE A 117 -5.79 -4.79 -24.82
CA ILE A 117 -4.59 -3.94 -24.94
C ILE A 117 -4.61 -3.18 -26.26
N GLU A 118 -4.91 -3.83 -27.38
CA GLU A 118 -4.96 -3.17 -28.69
C GLU A 118 -6.04 -2.07 -28.73
N LYS A 119 -7.21 -2.35 -28.17
CA LYS A 119 -8.31 -1.36 -28.07
C LYS A 119 -7.91 -0.16 -27.20
N GLN A 120 -7.28 -0.42 -26.05
CA GLN A 120 -6.82 0.63 -25.14
C GLN A 120 -5.72 1.48 -25.79
N ASN A 121 -4.76 0.86 -26.49
CA ASN A 121 -3.72 1.56 -27.22
C ASN A 121 -4.30 2.47 -28.32
N LYS A 122 -5.28 1.99 -29.09
CA LYS A 122 -5.99 2.83 -30.08
C LYS A 122 -6.69 4.02 -29.44
N HIS A 123 -7.31 3.82 -28.27
CA HIS A 123 -7.96 4.91 -27.54
C HIS A 123 -6.94 5.95 -27.05
N ILE A 124 -5.83 5.51 -26.44
CA ILE A 124 -4.74 6.38 -25.97
C ILE A 124 -4.18 7.20 -27.14
N ILE A 125 -3.87 6.57 -28.28
CA ILE A 125 -3.37 7.27 -29.47
C ILE A 125 -4.37 8.35 -29.94
N THR A 126 -5.67 8.06 -29.86
CA THR A 126 -6.71 9.02 -30.25
C THR A 126 -6.75 10.23 -29.33
N GLU A 127 -6.69 10.02 -28.00
CA GLU A 127 -6.66 11.11 -27.03
C GLU A 127 -5.36 11.92 -27.11
N VAL A 128 -4.20 11.27 -27.30
CA VAL A 128 -2.93 11.97 -27.53
C VAL A 128 -3.01 12.88 -28.75
N ASN A 129 -3.51 12.36 -29.89
CA ASN A 129 -3.70 13.17 -31.09
C ASN A 129 -4.68 14.34 -30.87
N ARG A 130 -5.70 14.17 -30.01
CA ARG A 130 -6.65 15.23 -29.65
C ARG A 130 -5.97 16.30 -28.80
N LEU A 131 -5.17 15.89 -27.82
CA LEU A 131 -4.39 16.79 -26.98
C LEU A 131 -3.35 17.56 -27.81
N ASP A 132 -2.65 16.91 -28.73
CA ASP A 132 -1.69 17.59 -29.63
C ASP A 132 -2.37 18.65 -30.50
N LYS A 133 -3.58 18.37 -31.01
CA LYS A 133 -4.37 19.39 -31.73
C LYS A 133 -4.73 20.57 -30.83
N ASN A 134 -5.17 20.31 -29.61
CA ASN A 134 -5.53 21.37 -28.65
C ASN A 134 -4.31 22.21 -28.25
N ILE A 135 -3.16 21.57 -28.01
CA ILE A 135 -1.89 22.24 -27.73
C ILE A 135 -1.49 23.15 -28.91
N ASN A 136 -1.61 22.66 -30.16
CA ASN A 136 -1.32 23.47 -31.33
C ASN A 136 -2.27 24.67 -31.47
N ILE A 137 -3.57 24.49 -31.20
CA ILE A 137 -4.55 25.60 -31.20
C ILE A 137 -4.18 26.63 -30.12
N LEU A 138 -3.87 26.18 -28.91
CA LEU A 138 -3.45 27.06 -27.81
C LEU A 138 -2.16 27.79 -28.12
N SER A 139 -1.16 27.10 -28.68
CA SER A 139 0.11 27.70 -29.08
C SER A 139 -0.09 28.79 -30.15
N ASN A 140 -0.93 28.52 -31.16
CA ASN A 140 -1.27 29.51 -32.18
C ASN A 140 -2.05 30.70 -31.58
N GLY A 141 -2.97 30.43 -30.65
CA GLY A 141 -3.72 31.46 -29.93
C GLY A 141 -2.81 32.36 -29.08
N LEU A 142 -1.87 31.77 -28.35
CA LEU A 142 -0.86 32.49 -27.58
C LEU A 142 0.05 33.33 -28.47
N GLN A 143 0.46 32.81 -29.63
CA GLN A 143 1.25 33.57 -30.59
C GLN A 143 0.47 34.76 -31.18
N SER A 144 -0.83 34.57 -31.47
CA SER A 144 -1.70 35.66 -31.90
C SER A 144 -1.82 36.73 -30.81
N ILE A 145 -2.07 36.33 -29.56
CA ILE A 145 -2.14 37.25 -28.42
C ILE A 145 -0.82 37.99 -28.24
N ALA A 146 0.32 37.32 -28.37
CA ALA A 146 1.63 37.97 -28.29
C ALA A 146 1.83 39.02 -29.40
N ASN A 147 1.38 38.72 -30.62
CA ASN A 147 1.39 39.67 -31.73
C ASN A 147 0.44 40.85 -31.47
N ASP A 148 -0.78 40.58 -30.98
CA ASP A 148 -1.78 41.59 -30.67
C ASP A 148 -1.31 42.50 -29.53
N ILE A 149 -0.67 41.95 -28.49
CA ILE A 149 -0.02 42.73 -27.42
C ILE A 149 1.09 43.60 -28.00
N THR A 150 1.89 43.07 -28.92
CA THR A 150 2.96 43.85 -29.57
C THR A 150 2.39 45.00 -30.41
N ILE A 151 1.30 44.76 -31.13
CA ILE A 151 0.59 45.77 -31.93
C ILE A 151 -0.05 46.80 -30.99
N LEU A 152 -0.75 46.36 -29.95
CA LEU A 152 -1.36 47.24 -28.95
C LEU A 152 -0.30 48.07 -28.24
N THR A 153 0.86 47.51 -27.91
CA THR A 153 1.98 48.25 -27.31
C THR A 153 2.44 49.35 -28.26
N LYS A 154 2.67 49.03 -29.55
CA LYS A 154 3.05 50.04 -30.56
C LYS A 154 1.96 51.08 -30.80
N GLU A 155 0.70 50.69 -30.80
CA GLU A 155 -0.43 51.60 -30.98
C GLU A 155 -0.59 52.52 -29.77
N VAL A 156 -0.43 51.98 -28.56
CA VAL A 156 -0.39 52.74 -27.31
C VAL A 156 0.78 53.71 -27.33
N ASP A 157 1.99 53.28 -27.70
CA ASP A 157 3.16 54.15 -27.85
C ASP A 157 2.92 55.24 -28.90
N ASN A 158 2.35 54.91 -30.06
CA ASN A 158 2.00 55.88 -31.09
C ASN A 158 0.96 56.88 -30.62
N ARG A 159 -0.08 56.42 -29.91
CA ARG A 159 -1.10 57.30 -29.32
C ARG A 159 -0.50 58.18 -28.24
N PHE A 160 0.41 57.66 -27.41
CA PHE A 160 1.15 58.45 -26.44
C PHE A 160 2.02 59.50 -27.13
N ASN A 161 2.77 59.15 -28.17
CA ASN A 161 3.58 60.09 -28.94
C ASN A 161 2.69 61.17 -29.61
N GLN A 162 1.55 60.78 -30.19
CA GLN A 162 0.60 61.72 -30.78
C GLN A 162 -0.06 62.62 -29.73
N GLN A 163 -0.39 62.07 -28.56
CA GLN A 163 -0.91 62.84 -27.44
C GLN A 163 0.16 63.78 -26.89
N GLU A 164 1.40 63.34 -26.77
CA GLU A 164 2.54 64.17 -26.34
C GLU A 164 2.80 65.30 -27.34
N GLU A 165 2.74 65.03 -28.64
CA GLU A 165 2.80 66.06 -29.68
C GLU A 165 1.61 67.02 -29.60
N ALA A 166 0.38 66.52 -29.45
CA ALA A 166 -0.82 67.34 -29.36
C ALA A 166 -0.82 68.20 -28.10
N ILE A 167 -0.39 67.62 -26.97
CA ILE A 167 -0.19 68.30 -25.69
C ILE A 167 0.93 69.33 -25.82
N THR A 168 2.02 69.03 -26.51
CA THR A 168 3.11 69.99 -26.76
C THR A 168 2.65 71.13 -27.65
N ARG A 169 1.84 70.85 -28.69
CA ARG A 169 1.21 71.88 -29.53
C ARG A 169 0.21 72.72 -28.74
N LEU A 170 -0.60 72.11 -27.88
CA LEU A 170 -1.53 72.80 -26.98
C LEU A 170 -0.76 73.63 -25.96
N LYS A 171 0.33 73.12 -25.38
CA LYS A 171 1.24 73.83 -24.48
C LYS A 171 1.83 75.04 -25.17
N ASN A 172 2.39 74.89 -26.37
CA ASN A 172 2.96 75.99 -27.15
C ASN A 172 1.88 77.01 -27.57
N SER A 173 0.68 76.53 -27.91
CA SER A 173 -0.47 77.41 -28.26
C SER A 173 -0.98 78.17 -27.05
N LEU A 174 -1.11 77.50 -25.90
CA LEU A 174 -1.51 78.08 -24.62
C LEU A 174 -0.45 79.08 -24.16
N GLN A 175 0.83 78.69 -24.19
CA GLN A 175 1.96 79.54 -23.84
C GLN A 175 2.04 80.77 -24.75
N SER A 176 1.84 80.63 -26.06
CA SER A 176 1.80 81.78 -26.97
C SER A 176 0.55 82.66 -26.81
N LEU A 177 -0.61 82.11 -26.43
CA LEU A 177 -1.80 82.86 -26.03
C LEU A 177 -1.58 83.63 -24.73
N LEU A 178 -0.95 82.98 -23.75
CA LEU A 178 -0.62 83.53 -22.43
C LEU A 178 0.46 84.63 -22.54
N GLU A 179 1.48 84.43 -23.40
CA GLU A 179 2.50 85.43 -23.74
C GLU A 179 1.92 86.62 -24.53
N LYS A 180 1.00 86.38 -25.48
CA LYS A 180 0.32 87.45 -26.24
C LYS A 180 -0.67 88.27 -25.41
N GLN A 181 -1.15 87.77 -24.27
CA GLN A 181 -2.16 88.45 -23.43
C GLN A 181 -1.68 88.76 -22.01
N ASN A 182 -0.38 89.06 -21.84
CA ASN A 182 0.28 89.25 -20.53
C ASN A 182 -0.19 90.48 -19.71
N ASN A 183 -1.23 91.22 -20.14
CA ASN A 183 -1.73 92.43 -19.47
C ASN A 183 -3.17 92.31 -18.92
N ASN A 184 -3.81 91.14 -18.96
CA ASN A 184 -5.20 90.99 -18.52
C ASN A 184 -5.35 90.03 -17.32
N THR A 185 -5.76 90.58 -16.17
CA THR A 185 -5.96 89.89 -14.89
C THR A 185 -6.88 88.65 -15.02
N ASN A 186 -7.91 88.71 -15.86
CA ASN A 186 -8.84 87.60 -16.09
C ASN A 186 -8.16 86.35 -16.69
N ASN A 187 -7.14 86.52 -17.52
CA ASN A 187 -6.49 85.39 -18.20
C ASN A 187 -5.52 84.64 -17.28
N LYS A 188 -4.89 85.36 -16.34
CA LYS A 188 -4.07 84.72 -15.31
C LYS A 188 -4.92 83.84 -14.38
N LEU A 189 -6.13 84.30 -14.04
CA LEU A 189 -7.10 83.52 -13.29
C LEU A 189 -7.62 82.31 -14.09
N LEU A 190 -7.88 82.46 -15.40
CA LEU A 190 -8.26 81.35 -16.26
C LEU A 190 -7.16 80.28 -16.39
N ALA A 191 -5.89 80.67 -16.50
CA ALA A 191 -4.76 79.74 -16.56
C ALA A 191 -4.63 78.92 -15.27
N ALA A 192 -4.71 79.58 -14.12
CA ALA A 192 -4.70 78.91 -12.82
C ALA A 192 -5.92 77.97 -12.66
N GLY A 193 -7.11 78.41 -13.06
CA GLY A 193 -8.33 77.60 -13.04
C GLY A 193 -8.26 76.36 -13.94
N ALA A 194 -7.72 76.50 -15.15
CA ALA A 194 -7.55 75.38 -16.08
C ALA A 194 -6.55 74.32 -15.57
N ALA A 195 -5.43 74.76 -14.98
CA ALA A 195 -4.44 73.85 -14.39
C ALA A 195 -5.03 73.08 -13.19
N LEU A 196 -5.81 73.73 -12.34
CA LEU A 196 -6.50 73.10 -11.22
C LEU A 196 -7.60 72.13 -11.66
N ALA A 197 -8.40 72.51 -12.67
CA ALA A 197 -9.43 71.63 -13.24
C ALA A 197 -8.81 70.37 -13.89
N LEU A 198 -7.66 70.53 -14.56
CA LEU A 198 -6.91 69.40 -15.11
C LEU A 198 -6.41 68.46 -14.00
N LEU A 199 -5.87 69.01 -12.91
CA LEU A 199 -5.42 68.23 -11.75
C LEU A 199 -6.57 67.42 -11.13
N GLU A 200 -7.74 68.03 -10.96
CA GLU A 200 -8.94 67.36 -10.44
C GLU A 200 -9.39 66.23 -11.39
N SER A 201 -9.45 66.48 -12.70
CA SER A 201 -9.82 65.45 -13.68
C SER A 201 -8.84 64.26 -13.70
N VAL A 202 -7.53 64.53 -13.60
CA VAL A 202 -6.51 63.47 -13.55
C VAL A 202 -6.61 62.65 -12.26
N ARG A 203 -6.88 63.31 -11.12
CA ARG A 203 -7.08 62.63 -9.84
C ARG A 203 -8.29 61.67 -9.89
N GLU A 204 -9.38 62.10 -10.52
CA GLU A 204 -10.59 61.30 -10.67
C GLU A 204 -10.38 60.06 -11.57
N ARG A 205 -9.65 60.20 -12.68
CA ARG A 205 -9.56 59.12 -13.68
C ARG A 205 -8.42 58.12 -13.46
N THR A 206 -7.32 58.53 -12.85
CA THR A 206 -6.05 57.75 -12.84
C THR A 206 -5.71 57.19 -11.46
N ASN A 207 -6.48 57.53 -10.41
CA ASN A 207 -6.18 57.16 -9.02
C ASN A 207 -4.71 57.43 -8.64
N VAL A 208 -4.25 58.64 -8.98
CA VAL A 208 -2.86 59.07 -8.77
C VAL A 208 -2.44 59.01 -7.30
N SER A 209 -3.39 59.07 -6.37
CA SER A 209 -3.12 58.91 -4.93
C SER A 209 -2.52 57.55 -4.56
N LYS A 210 -2.86 56.50 -5.32
CA LYS A 210 -2.40 55.12 -5.10
C LYS A 210 -1.13 54.83 -5.89
N PHE A 211 -1.03 55.28 -7.12
CA PHE A 211 0.01 54.85 -8.05
C PHE A 211 1.12 55.88 -8.32
N ALA A 212 0.90 57.18 -8.10
CA ALA A 212 1.93 58.17 -8.36
C ALA A 212 3.03 58.15 -7.27
N PRO A 213 4.30 58.46 -7.63
CA PRO A 213 5.36 58.64 -6.65
C PRO A 213 5.05 59.77 -5.67
N ARG A 214 5.41 59.56 -4.40
CA ARG A 214 5.11 60.51 -3.32
C ARG A 214 5.81 61.84 -3.53
N GLU A 215 7.02 61.83 -4.09
CA GLU A 215 7.76 63.06 -4.39
C GLU A 215 7.03 63.95 -5.39
N ILE A 216 6.40 63.34 -6.41
CA ILE A 216 5.64 64.08 -7.43
C ILE A 216 4.35 64.65 -6.82
N LEU A 217 3.66 63.85 -5.99
CA LEU A 217 2.47 64.30 -5.26
C LEU A 217 2.76 65.50 -4.35
N ASP A 218 3.88 65.49 -3.63
CA ASP A 218 4.29 66.58 -2.74
C ASP A 218 4.63 67.86 -3.52
N ARG A 219 5.33 67.75 -4.67
CA ARG A 219 5.60 68.89 -5.55
C ARG A 219 4.32 69.51 -6.11
N ILE A 220 3.38 68.66 -6.56
CA ILE A 220 2.07 69.10 -7.06
C ILE A 220 1.26 69.76 -5.95
N ALA A 221 1.24 69.22 -4.74
CA ALA A 221 0.50 69.80 -3.61
C ALA A 221 0.98 71.21 -3.27
N LEU A 222 2.29 71.47 -3.33
CA LEU A 222 2.86 72.80 -3.11
C LEU A 222 2.42 73.80 -4.19
N LYS A 223 2.50 73.39 -5.46
CA LYS A 223 2.10 74.20 -6.63
C LYS A 223 0.59 74.46 -6.66
N GLU A 224 -0.21 73.44 -6.35
CA GLU A 224 -1.66 73.53 -6.19
C GLU A 224 -2.03 74.55 -5.12
N LYS A 225 -1.42 74.46 -3.93
CA LYS A 225 -1.67 75.40 -2.83
C LYS A 225 -1.34 76.84 -3.22
N ARG A 226 -0.23 77.04 -3.95
CA ARG A 226 0.16 78.35 -4.46
C ARG A 226 -0.89 78.91 -5.42
N LEU A 227 -1.32 78.14 -6.42
CA LEU A 227 -2.33 78.59 -7.37
C LEU A 227 -3.70 78.84 -6.73
N ARG A 228 -4.12 78.02 -5.75
CA ARG A 228 -5.36 78.23 -5.00
C ARG A 228 -5.33 79.49 -4.12
N SER A 229 -4.14 79.98 -3.77
CA SER A 229 -3.95 81.16 -2.90
C SER A 229 -3.91 82.51 -3.63
N ILE A 230 -3.98 82.52 -4.97
CA ILE A 230 -3.80 83.71 -5.80
C ILE A 230 -4.92 84.75 -5.61
N GLY A 231 -6.11 84.34 -5.19
CA GLY A 231 -7.25 85.24 -4.97
C GLY A 231 -7.63 86.03 -6.23
N ASN A 232 -8.16 87.25 -6.07
CA ASN A 232 -8.61 88.09 -7.19
C ASN A 232 -7.49 88.94 -7.84
N ASN A 233 -6.23 88.86 -7.35
CA ASN A 233 -5.15 89.71 -7.82
C ASN A 233 -3.89 88.91 -8.20
N PRO A 234 -3.89 88.29 -9.39
CA PRO A 234 -2.79 87.47 -9.88
C PRO A 234 -1.51 88.27 -10.18
N ASP A 235 -0.40 87.79 -9.64
CA ASP A 235 0.93 88.33 -9.85
C ASP A 235 1.45 88.07 -11.28
N SER A 236 2.66 88.56 -11.61
CA SER A 236 3.27 88.32 -12.92
C SER A 236 3.67 86.85 -13.15
N CYS A 237 3.75 86.03 -12.10
CA CYS A 237 4.26 84.66 -12.15
C CYS A 237 3.15 83.60 -12.29
N THR A 238 1.89 83.97 -12.05
CA THR A 238 0.71 83.07 -12.07
C THR A 238 0.63 82.17 -13.32
N ILE A 239 0.97 82.71 -14.49
CA ILE A 239 0.95 81.98 -15.76
C ILE A 239 2.06 80.91 -15.80
N SER A 240 3.26 81.28 -15.35
CA SER A 240 4.40 80.35 -15.25
C SER A 240 4.10 79.23 -14.26
N ASP A 241 3.54 79.58 -13.10
CA ASP A 241 3.18 78.60 -12.07
C ASP A 241 2.07 77.63 -12.55
N ALA A 242 1.13 78.11 -13.36
CA ALA A 242 0.09 77.27 -13.97
C ALA A 242 0.67 76.29 -15.00
N ASN A 243 1.58 76.75 -15.87
CA ASN A 243 2.27 75.89 -16.83
C ASN A 243 3.17 74.85 -16.12
N ASP A 244 3.90 75.28 -15.09
CA ASP A 244 4.75 74.40 -14.28
C ASP A 244 3.95 73.35 -13.51
N LEU A 245 2.69 73.64 -13.17
CA LEU A 245 1.77 72.66 -12.59
C LEU A 245 1.26 71.68 -13.65
N ILE A 246 0.89 72.17 -14.85
CA ILE A 246 0.43 71.32 -15.96
C ILE A 246 1.50 70.29 -16.35
N ASP A 247 2.77 70.71 -16.45
CA ASP A 247 3.88 69.81 -16.76
C ASP A 247 4.02 68.68 -15.72
N GLU A 248 3.94 69.00 -14.43
CA GLU A 248 4.00 67.99 -13.36
C GLU A 248 2.78 67.07 -13.36
N ILE A 249 1.58 67.60 -13.67
CA ILE A 249 0.36 66.79 -13.77
C ILE A 249 0.53 65.70 -14.84
N ILE A 250 1.08 66.06 -16.01
CA ILE A 250 1.32 65.11 -17.10
C ILE A 250 2.33 64.04 -16.69
N VAL A 251 3.44 64.43 -16.06
CA VAL A 251 4.46 63.49 -15.56
C VAL A 251 3.87 62.57 -14.50
N MET A 252 3.10 63.10 -13.55
CA MET A 252 2.40 62.32 -12.52
C MET A 252 1.45 61.30 -13.13
N GLU A 253 0.66 61.72 -14.12
CA GLU A 253 -0.30 60.86 -14.78
C GLU A 253 0.36 59.72 -15.53
N ASN A 254 1.37 60.00 -16.34
CA ASN A 254 2.08 58.99 -17.11
C ASN A 254 2.74 57.95 -16.19
N GLU A 255 3.38 58.39 -15.11
CA GLU A 255 4.00 57.48 -14.15
C GLU A 255 2.96 56.66 -13.36
N ALA A 256 1.83 57.27 -12.99
CA ALA A 256 0.73 56.56 -12.34
C ALA A 256 0.09 55.50 -13.26
N ILE A 257 -0.15 55.83 -14.53
CA ILE A 257 -0.67 54.87 -15.53
C ILE A 257 0.31 53.72 -15.71
N ARG A 258 1.60 54.02 -15.88
CA ARG A 258 2.63 52.99 -16.05
C ARG A 258 2.65 52.02 -14.88
N ARG A 259 2.76 52.54 -13.65
CA ARG A 259 2.77 51.70 -12.43
C ARG A 259 1.50 50.89 -12.27
N ARG A 260 0.34 51.46 -12.62
CA ARG A 260 -0.95 50.74 -12.62
C ARG A 260 -0.93 49.58 -13.61
N CYS A 261 -0.52 49.83 -14.86
CA CYS A 261 -0.44 48.81 -15.90
C CYS A 261 0.57 47.69 -15.59
N GLU A 262 1.65 48.00 -14.86
CA GLU A 262 2.63 47.00 -14.43
C GLU A 262 2.14 46.18 -13.21
N TRP A 263 1.47 46.83 -12.25
CA TRP A 263 1.07 46.23 -10.99
C TRP A 263 -0.24 45.44 -11.07
N GLU A 264 -1.30 45.99 -11.67
CA GLU A 264 -2.65 45.38 -11.66
C GLU A 264 -2.68 43.98 -12.30
N PRO A 265 -2.07 43.72 -13.47
CA PRO A 265 -2.08 42.38 -14.06
C PRO A 265 -1.36 41.37 -13.17
N LYS A 266 -0.23 41.75 -12.56
CA LYS A 266 0.55 40.88 -11.68
C LYS A 266 -0.16 40.62 -10.37
N HIS A 267 -0.80 41.64 -9.80
CA HIS A 267 -1.61 41.54 -8.60
C HIS A 267 -2.78 40.59 -8.81
N ASN A 268 -3.55 40.80 -9.88
CA ASN A 268 -4.69 39.94 -10.24
C ASN A 268 -4.26 38.49 -10.52
N ALA A 269 -3.13 38.28 -11.21
CA ALA A 269 -2.59 36.95 -11.46
C ALA A 269 -2.17 36.25 -10.16
N THR A 270 -1.49 36.96 -9.26
CA THR A 270 -1.04 36.42 -7.97
C THR A 270 -2.23 36.09 -7.06
N LEU A 271 -3.24 36.96 -7.03
CA LEU A 271 -4.49 36.70 -6.30
C LEU A 271 -5.23 35.49 -6.86
N SER A 272 -5.34 35.39 -8.19
CA SER A 272 -5.98 34.25 -8.85
C SER A 272 -5.25 32.94 -8.56
N ALA A 273 -3.91 32.96 -8.56
CA ALA A 273 -3.10 31.81 -8.17
C ALA A 273 -3.36 31.40 -6.71
N ALA A 274 -3.34 32.34 -5.76
CA ALA A 274 -3.63 32.04 -4.36
C ALA A 274 -5.04 31.44 -4.16
N ILE A 275 -6.05 31.96 -4.86
CA ILE A 275 -7.41 31.41 -4.85
C ILE A 275 -7.45 30.00 -5.43
N ALA A 276 -6.73 29.75 -6.53
CA ALA A 276 -6.67 28.43 -7.15
C ALA A 276 -6.04 27.38 -6.22
N VAL A 277 -4.96 27.73 -5.51
CA VAL A 277 -4.34 26.82 -4.52
C VAL A 277 -5.27 26.56 -3.34
N LEU A 278 -5.98 27.57 -2.83
CA LEU A 278 -6.99 27.34 -1.78
C LEU A 278 -8.09 26.40 -2.26
N LYS A 279 -8.58 26.58 -3.50
CA LYS A 279 -9.61 25.70 -4.05
C LYS A 279 -9.11 24.27 -4.23
N LEU A 280 -7.86 24.08 -4.65
CA LEU A 280 -7.22 22.76 -4.71
C LEU A 280 -7.22 22.09 -3.33
N LEU A 281 -6.79 22.83 -2.30
CA LEU A 281 -6.76 22.35 -0.91
C LEU A 281 -8.16 22.16 -0.29
N GLU A 282 -9.18 22.89 -0.72
CA GLU A 282 -10.55 22.64 -0.27
C GLU A 282 -11.12 21.37 -0.92
N GLN A 283 -10.81 21.14 -2.21
CA GLN A 283 -11.27 19.94 -2.93
C GLN A 283 -10.55 18.67 -2.47
N ALA A 284 -9.29 18.78 -2.04
CA ALA A 284 -8.48 17.65 -1.59
C ALA A 284 -8.54 17.41 -0.07
N GLU A 285 -9.45 18.07 0.67
CA GLU A 285 -9.60 17.84 2.11
C GLU A 285 -9.93 16.38 2.41
N ASN A 286 -10.81 15.78 1.60
CA ASN A 286 -11.13 14.36 1.61
C ASN A 286 -10.65 13.73 0.30
N ILE A 287 -9.53 12.99 0.36
CA ILE A 287 -8.93 12.31 -0.77
C ILE A 287 -9.60 10.96 -0.95
N LYS A 288 -10.05 10.67 -2.16
CA LYS A 288 -10.62 9.38 -2.49
C LYS A 288 -9.54 8.42 -2.96
N VAL A 289 -9.43 7.27 -2.31
CA VAL A 289 -8.53 6.19 -2.72
C VAL A 289 -9.34 4.92 -3.00
N PRO A 290 -8.92 4.07 -3.95
CA PRO A 290 -9.57 2.78 -4.16
C PRO A 290 -9.53 1.96 -2.87
N SER A 291 -10.67 1.44 -2.44
CA SER A 291 -10.69 0.49 -1.33
C SER A 291 -9.97 -0.77 -1.76
N LEU A 292 -9.16 -1.32 -0.84
CA LEU A 292 -8.49 -2.59 -1.04
C LEU A 292 -9.32 -3.78 -0.51
N TYR A 293 -10.49 -3.55 0.12
CA TYR A 293 -11.40 -4.59 0.60
C TYR A 293 -12.53 -4.91 -0.39
N GLU A 294 -13.13 -3.86 -0.95
CA GLU A 294 -14.29 -3.99 -1.85
C GLU A 294 -13.97 -3.43 -3.24
N GLU A 295 -13.84 -4.35 -4.20
CA GLU A 295 -13.53 -4.02 -5.59
C GLU A 295 -14.56 -3.06 -6.18
N GLY A 296 -14.10 -1.88 -6.61
CA GLY A 296 -14.95 -0.83 -7.18
C GLY A 296 -15.50 0.20 -6.19
N THR A 297 -15.10 0.16 -4.92
CA THR A 297 -15.44 1.18 -3.91
C THR A 297 -14.27 2.13 -3.63
N GLU A 298 -14.57 3.32 -3.12
CA GLU A 298 -13.59 4.34 -2.75
C GLU A 298 -13.68 4.66 -1.26
N GLU A 299 -12.54 4.83 -0.60
CA GLU A 299 -12.42 5.28 0.78
C GLU A 299 -12.02 6.75 0.83
N GLU A 300 -12.62 7.49 1.76
CA GLU A 300 -12.34 8.91 1.96
C GLU A 300 -11.32 9.12 3.08
N LEU A 301 -10.14 9.59 2.70
CA LEU A 301 -9.03 9.90 3.58
C LEU A 301 -8.95 11.40 3.87
N LYS A 302 -8.88 11.79 5.15
CA LYS A 302 -8.67 13.20 5.52
C LYS A 302 -7.20 13.60 5.35
N ALA A 303 -6.92 14.53 4.43
CA ALA A 303 -5.55 14.94 4.10
C ALA A 303 -4.76 15.47 5.31
N ASP A 304 -5.42 16.25 6.18
CA ASP A 304 -4.79 16.84 7.38
C ASP A 304 -4.39 15.79 8.42
N TYR A 305 -5.18 14.72 8.53
CA TYR A 305 -4.88 13.59 9.42
C TYR A 305 -3.59 12.88 8.98
N TRP A 306 -3.48 12.54 7.68
CA TRP A 306 -2.31 11.83 7.15
C TRP A 306 -1.04 12.68 7.06
N THR A 307 -1.17 14.00 7.06
CA THR A 307 -0.03 14.95 6.99
C THR A 307 0.33 15.59 8.33
N HIS A 308 -0.25 15.10 9.44
CA HIS A 308 0.05 15.58 10.80
C HIS A 308 -0.14 17.10 10.98
N GLY A 309 -1.17 17.68 10.35
CA GLY A 309 -1.47 19.11 10.47
C GLY A 309 -0.74 20.02 9.48
N ALA A 310 0.23 19.50 8.70
CA ALA A 310 0.95 20.30 7.71
C ALA A 310 0.04 20.84 6.60
N TYR A 311 -1.00 20.09 6.26
CA TYR A 311 -2.04 20.50 5.30
C TYR A 311 -2.78 21.76 5.76
N LYS A 312 -3.30 21.74 6.99
CA LYS A 312 -4.00 22.89 7.58
C LYS A 312 -3.09 24.11 7.74
N GLN A 313 -1.82 23.91 8.12
CA GLN A 313 -0.84 25.00 8.18
C GLN A 313 -0.66 25.68 6.82
N THR A 314 -0.58 24.89 5.74
CA THR A 314 -0.48 25.39 4.35
C THR A 314 -1.72 26.21 3.98
N ILE A 315 -2.93 25.72 4.32
CA ILE A 315 -4.18 26.47 4.10
C ILE A 315 -4.15 27.82 4.83
N ASP A 316 -3.79 27.82 6.12
CA ASP A 316 -3.77 29.04 6.93
C ASP A 316 -2.74 30.04 6.42
N GLU A 317 -1.60 29.58 5.92
CA GLU A 317 -0.58 30.44 5.33
C GLU A 317 -1.04 31.08 4.02
N ILE A 318 -1.68 30.31 3.13
CA ILE A 318 -2.23 30.87 1.88
C ILE A 318 -3.39 31.83 2.17
N LYS A 319 -4.25 31.56 3.17
CA LYS A 319 -5.31 32.49 3.59
C LYS A 319 -4.73 33.82 4.08
N LYS A 320 -3.65 33.79 4.86
CA LYS A 320 -2.93 35.00 5.28
C LYS A 320 -2.37 35.77 4.09
N LEU A 321 -1.72 35.07 3.15
CA LEU A 321 -1.18 35.70 1.94
C LEU A 321 -2.28 36.30 1.06
N LYS A 322 -3.43 35.63 0.91
CA LYS A 322 -4.57 36.18 0.16
C LYS A 322 -5.03 37.52 0.75
N ILE A 323 -5.20 37.59 2.08
CA ILE A 323 -5.58 38.83 2.76
C ILE A 323 -4.52 39.92 2.57
N GLU A 324 -3.23 39.55 2.60
CA GLU A 324 -2.12 40.47 2.34
C GLU A 324 -2.16 41.00 0.90
N ILE A 325 -2.36 40.12 -0.10
CA ILE A 325 -2.49 40.49 -1.52
C ILE A 325 -3.67 41.44 -1.72
N ASP A 326 -4.85 41.10 -1.19
CA ASP A 326 -6.08 41.90 -1.34
C ASP A 326 -5.91 43.36 -0.86
N ASN A 327 -5.10 43.57 0.19
CA ASN A 327 -4.91 44.89 0.81
C ASN A 327 -3.56 45.56 0.47
N MET A 328 -2.78 44.99 -0.44
CA MET A 328 -1.40 45.44 -0.70
C MET A 328 -1.35 46.80 -1.43
N PRO A 329 -0.44 47.72 -1.02
CA PRO A 329 -0.12 48.90 -1.83
C PRO A 329 0.63 48.51 -3.13
N PRO A 330 0.77 49.43 -4.11
CA PRO A 330 1.50 49.17 -5.34
C PRO A 330 3.02 49.04 -5.13
N ASP A 331 3.47 47.88 -4.65
CA ASP A 331 4.88 47.52 -4.47
C ASP A 331 5.23 46.26 -5.27
N LEU A 332 6.04 46.44 -6.33
CA LEU A 332 6.44 45.37 -7.23
C LEU A 332 7.44 44.38 -6.60
N MET A 333 8.27 44.83 -5.65
CA MET A 333 9.22 43.93 -4.99
C MET A 333 8.46 43.00 -4.04
N ARG A 334 7.61 43.57 -3.18
CA ARG A 334 6.81 42.76 -2.25
C ARG A 334 5.86 41.82 -2.99
N LEU A 335 5.25 42.27 -4.09
CA LEU A 335 4.38 41.43 -4.92
C LEU A 335 5.14 40.22 -5.49
N LYS A 336 6.38 40.41 -5.94
CA LYS A 336 7.22 39.31 -6.44
C LYS A 336 7.55 38.29 -5.35
N GLU A 337 7.91 38.75 -4.15
CA GLU A 337 8.17 37.87 -3.01
C GLU A 337 6.95 37.00 -2.66
N ILE A 338 5.75 37.61 -2.66
CA ILE A 338 4.52 36.85 -2.42
C ILE A 338 4.23 35.88 -3.57
N GLN A 339 4.46 36.29 -4.82
CA GLN A 339 4.28 35.42 -5.97
C GLN A 339 5.15 34.15 -5.86
N ASP A 340 6.43 34.31 -5.53
CA ASP A 340 7.35 33.18 -5.34
C ASP A 340 6.91 32.29 -4.16
N LYS A 341 6.38 32.89 -3.09
CA LYS A 341 5.86 32.17 -1.93
C LYS A 341 4.55 31.42 -2.21
N VAL A 342 3.65 31.98 -3.01
CA VAL A 342 2.43 31.29 -3.45
C VAL A 342 2.80 30.08 -4.33
N ALA A 343 3.79 30.23 -5.21
CA ALA A 343 4.28 29.13 -6.03
C ALA A 343 4.91 28.00 -5.20
N SER A 344 5.70 28.32 -4.17
CA SER A 344 6.28 27.29 -3.29
C SER A 344 5.22 26.59 -2.44
N LEU A 345 4.22 27.32 -1.95
CA LEU A 345 3.08 26.73 -1.22
C LEU A 345 2.20 25.86 -2.12
N GLN A 346 2.06 26.19 -3.40
CA GLN A 346 1.37 25.33 -4.36
C GLN A 346 2.10 23.98 -4.50
N GLN A 347 3.42 24.00 -4.72
CA GLN A 347 4.20 22.77 -4.84
C GLN A 347 4.14 21.93 -3.56
N MET A 348 4.16 22.60 -2.40
CA MET A 348 4.01 21.94 -1.10
C MET A 348 2.61 21.33 -0.94
N ALA A 349 1.55 22.04 -1.34
CA ALA A 349 0.18 21.54 -1.32
C ALA A 349 0.01 20.28 -2.17
N GLU A 350 0.49 20.29 -3.41
CA GLU A 350 0.45 19.12 -4.31
C GLU A 350 1.19 17.93 -3.71
N LYS A 351 2.39 18.17 -3.15
CA LYS A 351 3.17 17.13 -2.48
C LYS A 351 2.44 16.53 -1.26
N LEU A 352 1.82 17.37 -0.44
CA LEU A 352 1.08 16.91 0.75
C LEU A 352 -0.14 16.07 0.38
N ILE A 353 -0.85 16.40 -0.69
CA ILE A 353 -1.99 15.61 -1.18
C ILE A 353 -1.52 14.22 -1.64
N ILE A 354 -0.44 14.15 -2.41
CA ILE A 354 0.14 12.88 -2.86
C ILE A 354 0.60 12.06 -1.65
N GLU A 355 1.32 12.69 -0.72
CA GLU A 355 1.80 12.05 0.50
C GLU A 355 0.68 11.51 1.38
N ALA A 356 -0.42 12.25 1.54
CA ALA A 356 -1.59 11.79 2.29
C ALA A 356 -2.21 10.53 1.65
N SER A 357 -2.35 10.52 0.32
CA SER A 357 -2.88 9.39 -0.44
C SER A 357 -1.98 8.15 -0.31
N GLU A 358 -0.67 8.33 -0.46
CA GLU A 358 0.32 7.25 -0.31
C GLU A 358 0.29 6.67 1.11
N LEU A 359 0.28 7.50 2.14
CA LEU A 359 0.29 7.05 3.54
C LEU A 359 -1.00 6.32 3.92
N GLY A 360 -2.16 6.81 3.47
CA GLY A 360 -3.43 6.13 3.69
C GLY A 360 -3.50 4.79 2.96
N THR A 361 -3.10 4.74 1.68
CA THR A 361 -3.04 3.48 0.91
C THR A 361 -2.11 2.46 1.58
N LEU A 362 -0.93 2.89 2.03
CA LEU A 362 0.00 2.03 2.77
C LEU A 362 -0.60 1.53 4.08
N SER A 363 -1.45 2.33 4.73
CA SER A 363 -2.19 1.92 5.92
C SER A 363 -3.19 0.82 5.64
N GLU A 364 -3.98 0.95 4.58
CA GLU A 364 -4.92 -0.11 4.19
C GLU A 364 -4.19 -1.40 3.82
N GLN A 365 -3.04 -1.29 3.14
CA GLN A 365 -2.17 -2.44 2.91
C GLN A 365 -1.70 -3.08 4.22
N ARG A 366 -1.40 -2.32 5.28
CA ARG A 366 -1.01 -2.89 6.58
C ARG A 366 -2.13 -3.72 7.19
N VAL A 367 -3.38 -3.27 7.08
CA VAL A 367 -4.52 -4.02 7.61
C VAL A 367 -4.71 -5.33 6.84
N ILE A 368 -4.59 -5.30 5.52
CA ILE A 368 -4.67 -6.51 4.68
C ILE A 368 -3.56 -7.51 5.00
N ILE A 369 -2.31 -7.04 5.05
CA ILE A 369 -1.16 -7.88 5.42
C ILE A 369 -1.40 -8.48 6.82
N SER A 370 -1.94 -7.69 7.76
CA SER A 370 -2.27 -8.18 9.10
C SER A 370 -3.28 -9.32 9.04
N ASN A 371 -4.38 -9.12 8.34
CA ASN A 371 -5.44 -10.12 8.20
C ASN A 371 -4.93 -11.41 7.54
N ASP A 372 -4.11 -11.31 6.50
CA ASP A 372 -3.57 -12.49 5.83
C ASP A 372 -2.59 -13.26 6.70
N ILE A 373 -1.70 -12.56 7.43
CA ILE A 373 -0.80 -13.18 8.39
C ILE A 373 -1.60 -13.86 9.49
N LEU A 374 -2.61 -13.19 10.05
CA LEU A 374 -3.48 -13.76 11.08
C LEU A 374 -4.19 -15.02 10.58
N ASN A 375 -4.76 -14.99 9.38
CA ASN A 375 -5.42 -16.14 8.77
C ASN A 375 -4.45 -17.31 8.52
N ALA A 376 -3.20 -17.02 8.11
CA ALA A 376 -2.15 -18.03 7.97
C ALA A 376 -1.80 -18.66 9.32
N MET A 377 -1.66 -17.85 10.37
CA MET A 377 -1.32 -18.33 11.72
C MET A 377 -2.48 -19.14 12.35
N ILE A 378 -3.73 -18.70 12.19
CA ILE A 378 -4.90 -19.44 12.68
C ILE A 378 -5.01 -20.81 12.02
N ARG A 379 -4.70 -20.94 10.72
CA ARG A 379 -4.64 -22.23 10.02
C ARG A 379 -3.60 -23.21 10.57
N GLN A 380 -2.55 -22.70 11.21
CA GLN A 380 -1.52 -23.49 11.92
C GLN A 380 -1.87 -23.79 13.39
N GLY A 381 -3.08 -23.43 13.82
CA GLY A 381 -3.57 -23.67 15.17
C GLY A 381 -3.18 -22.61 16.19
N TRP A 382 -2.82 -21.39 15.77
CA TRP A 382 -2.69 -20.24 16.67
C TRP A 382 -4.06 -19.63 16.97
N GLU A 383 -4.22 -19.09 18.18
CA GLU A 383 -5.42 -18.38 18.62
C GLU A 383 -5.10 -16.91 18.94
N LEU A 384 -6.03 -16.01 18.63
CA LEU A 384 -5.95 -14.62 19.06
C LEU A 384 -6.11 -14.54 20.58
N LYS A 385 -5.14 -13.91 21.24
CA LYS A 385 -5.22 -13.63 22.68
C LYS A 385 -6.11 -12.42 22.97
N GLU A 386 -6.01 -11.40 22.12
CA GLU A 386 -6.76 -10.14 22.19
C GLU A 386 -7.10 -9.70 20.75
N GLU A 387 -8.09 -8.82 20.58
CA GLU A 387 -8.45 -8.30 19.25
C GLU A 387 -7.31 -7.46 18.65
N PRO A 388 -6.96 -7.69 17.37
CA PRO A 388 -6.02 -6.86 16.63
C PRO A 388 -6.44 -5.39 16.64
N ASP A 389 -5.48 -4.48 16.71
CA ASP A 389 -5.75 -3.04 16.68
C ASP A 389 -4.54 -2.26 16.16
N PHE A 390 -4.66 -0.94 16.11
CA PHE A 390 -3.61 -0.01 15.73
C PHE A 390 -2.74 0.41 16.91
N LEU A 391 -1.49 0.73 16.62
CA LEU A 391 -0.57 1.28 17.61
C LEU A 391 -0.93 2.71 17.98
N GLY A 392 -0.75 3.07 19.24
CA GLY A 392 -0.99 4.43 19.71
C GLY A 392 0.11 5.41 19.29
N GLY A 393 -0.29 6.45 18.57
CA GLY A 393 0.56 7.53 18.04
C GLY A 393 0.35 8.85 18.76
N ILE A 394 -0.02 9.87 18.00
CA ILE A 394 -0.51 11.15 18.56
C ILE A 394 -1.86 10.93 19.26
N GLU A 395 -2.62 9.95 18.77
CA GLU A 395 -3.91 9.52 19.29
C GLU A 395 -3.83 8.06 19.79
N GLU A 396 -4.85 7.62 20.50
CA GLU A 396 -5.01 6.21 20.86
C GLU A 396 -5.44 5.43 19.61
N SER A 397 -4.88 4.24 19.39
CA SER A 397 -5.12 3.41 18.20
C SER A 397 -5.01 4.22 16.89
N ASP A 398 -3.82 4.77 16.64
CA ASP A 398 -3.53 5.68 15.53
C ASP A 398 -3.21 4.91 14.25
N TRP A 399 -4.07 5.06 13.23
CA TRP A 399 -3.99 4.28 11.99
C TRP A 399 -2.68 4.52 11.22
N ARG A 400 -1.99 5.63 11.50
CA ARG A 400 -0.73 6.00 10.84
C ARG A 400 0.46 5.16 11.32
N GLU A 401 0.41 4.67 12.56
CA GLU A 401 1.58 4.14 13.27
C GLU A 401 1.82 2.65 13.06
N GLY A 402 0.82 1.92 12.57
CA GLY A 402 0.91 0.49 12.30
C GLY A 402 -0.14 -0.34 13.02
N THR A 403 -0.21 -1.62 12.67
CA THR A 403 -1.14 -2.60 13.26
C THR A 403 -0.37 -3.59 14.12
N PHE A 404 -1.06 -4.16 15.11
CA PHE A 404 -0.50 -5.24 15.92
C PHE A 404 -1.55 -6.32 16.20
N ALA A 405 -1.05 -7.52 16.48
CA ALA A 405 -1.86 -8.61 17.01
C ALA A 405 -1.05 -9.49 17.96
N ILE A 406 -1.72 -10.06 18.97
CA ILE A 406 -1.11 -10.98 19.94
C ILE A 406 -1.74 -12.35 19.78
N LEU A 407 -0.89 -13.35 19.51
CA LEU A 407 -1.30 -14.73 19.28
C LEU A 407 -0.74 -15.65 20.36
N ARG A 408 -1.48 -16.70 20.69
CA ARG A 408 -1.07 -17.78 21.59
C ARG A 408 -1.27 -19.12 20.91
N LYS A 409 -0.34 -20.06 21.09
CA LYS A 409 -0.51 -21.44 20.63
C LYS A 409 -1.04 -22.33 21.76
N PRO A 410 -2.24 -22.92 21.62
CA PRO A 410 -2.81 -23.81 22.63
C PRO A 410 -1.91 -25.01 22.89
N GLY A 411 -1.76 -25.39 24.17
CA GLY A 411 -1.01 -26.59 24.58
C GLY A 411 0.50 -26.45 24.65
N THR A 412 1.12 -25.45 24.00
CA THR A 412 2.57 -25.19 24.10
C THR A 412 2.92 -24.03 25.04
N GLY A 413 1.97 -23.11 25.28
CA GLY A 413 2.20 -21.91 26.10
C GLY A 413 2.98 -20.81 25.37
N GLU A 414 3.18 -20.96 24.05
CA GLU A 414 3.85 -19.97 23.21
C GLU A 414 2.97 -18.74 23.01
N GLU A 415 3.59 -17.57 23.06
CA GLU A 415 2.92 -16.29 22.80
C GLU A 415 3.82 -15.43 21.92
N ILE A 416 3.24 -14.84 20.87
CA ILE A 416 3.93 -13.94 19.96
C ILE A 416 3.11 -12.66 19.74
N SER A 417 3.81 -11.56 19.52
CA SER A 417 3.24 -10.33 18.98
C SER A 417 3.74 -10.13 17.56
N ILE A 418 2.81 -9.83 16.66
CA ILE A 418 3.09 -9.46 15.28
C ILE A 418 2.79 -7.98 15.16
N LEU A 419 3.75 -7.21 14.66
CA LEU A 419 3.59 -5.79 14.39
C LEU A 419 3.85 -5.54 12.91
N ILE A 420 3.03 -4.69 12.30
CA ILE A 420 3.22 -4.22 10.94
C ILE A 420 3.35 -2.71 10.99
N LEU A 421 4.59 -2.24 10.83
CA LEU A 421 4.96 -0.85 10.98
C LEU A 421 5.21 -0.19 9.63
N PRO A 422 4.98 1.12 9.49
CA PRO A 422 5.46 1.87 8.34
C PRO A 422 7.00 1.85 8.32
N GLU A 423 7.57 1.68 7.13
CA GLU A 423 9.02 1.70 6.91
C GLU A 423 9.35 2.66 5.76
N GLU A 424 10.41 3.45 5.92
CA GLU A 424 10.96 4.26 4.84
C GLU A 424 12.44 3.93 4.62
N LYS A 425 12.78 3.44 3.43
CA LYS A 425 14.16 3.10 3.03
C LYS A 425 14.50 3.77 1.72
N ASN A 426 15.57 4.57 1.71
CA ASN A 426 16.05 5.30 0.52
C ASN A 426 14.94 6.12 -0.18
N GLY A 427 14.05 6.74 0.61
CA GLY A 427 12.91 7.52 0.10
C GLY A 427 11.75 6.68 -0.46
N LYS A 428 11.80 5.35 -0.34
CA LYS A 428 10.65 4.47 -0.64
C LYS A 428 9.92 4.14 0.65
N LYS A 429 8.64 4.50 0.71
CA LYS A 429 7.71 4.14 1.78
C LYS A 429 7.16 2.73 1.54
N GLY A 430 7.02 1.97 2.61
CA GLY A 430 6.53 0.60 2.61
C GLY A 430 6.11 0.16 4.00
N ASN A 431 5.95 -1.16 4.19
CA ASN A 431 5.56 -1.75 5.47
C ASN A 431 6.59 -2.82 5.87
N GLN A 432 6.97 -2.82 7.15
CA GLN A 432 7.84 -3.82 7.76
C GLN A 432 7.05 -4.67 8.74
N ILE A 433 7.28 -5.98 8.72
CA ILE A 433 6.68 -6.93 9.66
C ILE A 433 7.71 -7.28 10.73
N ILE A 434 7.32 -7.23 12.00
CA ILE A 434 8.13 -7.58 13.15
C ILE A 434 7.44 -8.68 13.94
N PHE A 435 8.19 -9.72 14.27
CA PHE A 435 7.76 -10.79 15.17
C PHE A 435 8.50 -10.64 16.49
N HIS A 436 7.75 -10.61 17.59
CA HIS A 436 8.29 -10.58 18.93
C HIS A 436 7.74 -11.74 19.75
N ARG A 437 8.58 -12.45 20.49
CA ARG A 437 8.17 -13.54 21.37
C ARG A 437 7.87 -13.01 22.77
N ASN A 438 6.70 -13.35 23.30
CA ASN A 438 6.22 -12.89 24.60
C ASN A 438 6.31 -13.95 25.71
N ASP A 439 6.51 -15.22 25.35
CA ASP A 439 6.59 -16.33 26.29
C ASP A 439 7.98 -16.49 26.96
N GLU A 440 7.99 -17.19 28.09
CA GLU A 440 9.20 -17.42 28.91
C GLU A 440 9.84 -18.79 28.67
N LEU A 441 9.62 -19.41 27.50
CA LEU A 441 10.18 -20.72 27.17
C LEU A 441 11.71 -20.64 27.01
N ASN A 442 12.47 -21.46 27.72
CA ASN A 442 13.92 -21.57 27.48
C ASN A 442 14.17 -22.34 26.18
N GLU A 443 14.40 -21.61 25.10
CA GLU A 443 14.69 -22.14 23.77
C GLU A 443 16.07 -21.64 23.29
N SER A 444 16.79 -22.47 22.53
CA SER A 444 18.05 -22.05 21.92
C SER A 444 17.81 -21.11 20.73
N ALA A 445 18.73 -20.18 20.47
CA ALA A 445 18.63 -19.23 19.36
C ALA A 445 18.37 -19.92 17.99
N GLY A 446 18.99 -21.08 17.74
CA GLY A 446 18.79 -21.84 16.50
C GLY A 446 17.40 -22.48 16.39
N ALA A 447 16.79 -22.90 17.50
CA ALA A 447 15.44 -23.43 17.51
C ALA A 447 14.41 -22.30 17.30
N PHE A 448 14.64 -21.14 17.91
CA PHE A 448 13.86 -19.93 17.68
C PHE A 448 13.93 -19.47 16.22
N GLN A 449 15.13 -19.40 15.63
CA GLN A 449 15.31 -19.00 14.24
C GLN A 449 14.64 -19.99 13.26
N SER A 450 14.76 -21.29 13.52
CA SER A 450 14.08 -22.33 12.72
C SER A 450 12.55 -22.18 12.76
N ARG A 451 12.01 -21.78 13.92
CA ARG A 451 10.59 -21.50 14.10
C ARG A 451 10.16 -20.23 13.38
N MET A 452 10.95 -19.16 13.43
CA MET A 452 10.68 -17.95 12.67
C MET A 452 10.70 -18.20 11.16
N GLU A 453 11.57 -19.08 10.67
CA GLU A 453 11.57 -19.54 9.27
C GLU A 453 10.35 -20.41 8.92
N GLU A 454 9.80 -21.16 9.87
CA GLU A 454 8.52 -21.86 9.68
C GLU A 454 7.36 -20.87 9.54
N ILE A 455 7.26 -19.89 10.45
CA ILE A 455 6.24 -18.83 10.40
C ILE A 455 6.36 -18.03 9.09
N LYS A 456 7.58 -17.66 8.71
CA LYS A 456 7.85 -16.97 7.44
C LYS A 456 7.33 -17.77 6.25
N ARG A 457 7.68 -19.06 6.15
CA ARG A 457 7.22 -19.93 5.05
C ARG A 457 5.71 -20.04 4.99
N GLU A 458 5.04 -20.02 6.14
CA GLU A 458 3.58 -20.06 6.17
C GLU A 458 2.95 -18.79 5.61
N ILE A 459 3.50 -17.63 5.95
CA ILE A 459 3.05 -16.35 5.40
C ILE A 459 3.32 -16.28 3.89
N GLU A 460 4.47 -16.79 3.44
CA GLU A 460 4.81 -16.86 2.00
C GLU A 460 3.82 -17.71 1.19
N LYS A 461 3.18 -18.74 1.80
CA LYS A 461 2.08 -19.48 1.14
C LYS A 461 0.86 -18.61 0.85
N SER A 462 0.71 -17.48 1.53
CA SER A 462 -0.36 -16.50 1.28
C SER A 462 0.01 -15.52 0.15
N GLY A 463 1.13 -15.73 -0.55
CA GLY A 463 1.51 -14.96 -1.74
C GLY A 463 2.51 -13.82 -1.50
N TYR A 464 2.95 -13.62 -0.25
CA TYR A 464 3.93 -12.59 0.11
C TYR A 464 5.36 -13.03 -0.22
N LYS A 465 6.18 -12.08 -0.70
CA LYS A 465 7.64 -12.26 -0.80
C LYS A 465 8.31 -11.58 0.38
N LEU A 466 8.64 -12.35 1.42
CA LEU A 466 9.28 -11.83 2.63
C LEU A 466 10.80 -11.76 2.47
N GLY A 467 11.41 -10.70 3.03
CA GLY A 467 12.86 -10.54 3.04
C GLY A 467 13.59 -11.56 3.93
N GLU A 468 14.92 -11.48 3.97
CA GLU A 468 15.73 -12.29 4.90
C GLU A 468 15.38 -11.96 6.36
N LEU A 469 15.29 -13.00 7.20
CA LEU A 469 15.09 -12.84 8.64
C LEU A 469 16.35 -12.18 9.24
N ARG A 470 16.17 -11.13 10.03
CA ARG A 470 17.27 -10.41 10.67
C ARG A 470 17.06 -10.41 12.18
N GLU A 471 18.10 -10.77 12.93
CA GLU A 471 18.09 -10.58 14.38
C GLU A 471 18.09 -9.08 14.72
N PRO A 472 17.33 -8.64 15.74
CA PRO A 472 17.39 -7.26 16.20
C PRO A 472 18.81 -6.93 16.74
N ARG A 473 19.33 -5.73 16.45
CA ARG A 473 20.71 -5.34 16.86
C ARG A 473 20.88 -5.10 18.38
N HIS A 474 19.80 -5.03 19.15
CA HIS A 474 19.84 -4.96 20.61
C HIS A 474 19.13 -6.19 21.19
N GLY A 475 19.85 -6.88 22.07
CA GLY A 475 19.56 -8.25 22.51
C GLY A 475 18.29 -8.40 23.32
N ASP A 476 18.04 -9.65 23.73
CA ASP A 476 16.94 -10.33 24.44
C ASP A 476 16.15 -9.57 25.55
N GLY A 477 15.96 -8.26 25.42
CA GLY A 477 15.21 -7.43 26.33
C GLY A 477 13.73 -7.72 26.18
N LYS A 478 13.10 -8.23 27.25
CA LYS A 478 11.65 -8.36 27.33
C LYS A 478 11.01 -6.99 27.07
N VAL A 479 10.32 -6.84 25.94
CA VAL A 479 9.52 -5.65 25.65
C VAL A 479 8.14 -5.86 26.25
N GLU A 480 7.99 -5.55 27.54
CA GLU A 480 6.73 -5.79 28.29
C GLU A 480 5.52 -5.10 27.64
N GLN A 481 5.73 -3.99 26.93
CA GLN A 481 4.65 -3.30 26.20
C GLN A 481 4.01 -4.18 25.11
N LEU A 482 4.73 -5.15 24.55
CA LEU A 482 4.21 -6.03 23.49
C LEU A 482 3.33 -7.16 24.04
N ARG A 483 3.22 -7.34 25.35
CA ARG A 483 2.48 -8.45 25.97
C ARG A 483 0.98 -8.21 26.14
N ARG A 484 0.53 -6.96 26.02
CA ARG A 484 -0.87 -6.53 26.24
C ARG A 484 -1.30 -5.53 25.18
N ALA A 485 -2.51 -5.70 24.61
CA ALA A 485 -3.00 -4.76 23.60
C ALA A 485 -3.20 -3.36 24.19
N ALA A 486 -3.66 -3.26 25.44
CA ALA A 486 -3.89 -1.99 26.13
C ALA A 486 -2.65 -1.09 26.20
N ASP A 487 -1.45 -1.67 26.33
CA ASP A 487 -0.20 -0.90 26.39
C ASP A 487 0.26 -0.44 25.00
N MET A 488 -0.09 -1.20 23.95
CA MET A 488 0.23 -0.89 22.56
C MET A 488 -0.70 0.15 21.93
N ARG A 489 -1.95 0.24 22.38
CA ARG A 489 -2.94 1.23 21.88
C ARG A 489 -2.72 2.63 22.44
N GLN A 490 -2.09 2.75 23.60
CA GLN A 490 -1.92 4.03 24.30
C GLN A 490 -1.11 5.04 23.49
N LYS A 491 -1.52 6.31 23.58
CA LYS A 491 -0.82 7.46 23.00
C LYS A 491 0.70 7.40 23.26
N GLY A 492 1.49 7.49 22.18
CA GLY A 492 2.94 7.45 22.19
C GLY A 492 3.57 6.06 22.31
N ALA A 493 2.78 4.99 22.30
CA ALA A 493 3.28 3.61 22.29
C ALA A 493 4.14 3.33 21.05
N ALA A 494 3.71 3.75 19.86
CA ALA A 494 4.46 3.57 18.62
C ALA A 494 5.86 4.18 18.70
N LYS A 495 5.97 5.42 19.20
CA LYS A 495 7.26 6.09 19.40
C LYS A 495 8.16 5.35 20.41
N LYS A 496 7.60 4.87 21.53
CA LYS A 496 8.35 4.08 22.52
C LYS A 496 8.83 2.76 21.93
N LEU A 497 7.98 2.09 21.16
CA LEU A 497 8.29 0.83 20.49
C LEU A 497 9.34 1.04 19.40
N GLN A 498 9.26 2.09 18.58
CA GLN A 498 10.32 2.45 17.64
C GLN A 498 11.64 2.72 18.36
N GLN A 499 11.65 3.42 19.50
CA GLN A 499 12.88 3.61 20.27
C GLN A 499 13.47 2.30 20.84
N THR A 500 12.62 1.30 21.06
CA THR A 500 13.00 0.01 21.65
C THR A 500 13.35 -1.04 20.58
N LEU A 501 12.69 -0.99 19.42
CA LEU A 501 12.75 -1.96 18.32
C LEU A 501 13.54 -1.42 17.11
N SER A 502 13.55 -0.11 16.88
CA SER A 502 14.23 0.56 15.76
C SER A 502 15.59 1.14 16.18
N VAL A 503 16.57 0.31 15.85
CA VAL A 503 17.90 0.60 15.34
C VAL A 503 17.87 1.67 14.22
N HIS A 504 18.80 2.63 14.20
CA HIS A 504 19.19 3.33 12.98
C HIS A 504 20.03 2.42 12.05
#